data_AF-A0A4R6C5C9-F1
#
_entry.id   AF-A0A4R6C5C9-F1
#
_cell.length_a   1.000
_cell.length_b   1.000
_cell.length_c   1.000
_cell.angle_alpha   90.00
_cell.angle_beta   90.00
_cell.angle_gamma   90.00
#
_symmetry.space_group_name_H-M   'P 1'
#
loop_
_entity.id
_entity.type
_entity.pdbx_description
1 polymer ?
#
loop_
_entity_poly.entity_id
_entity_poly.type
_entity_poly.pdbx_seq_one_letter_code
_entity_poly.pdbx_strand_id
1 'polypeptide(L)' 'MNVYFGNPYSIVSEKYIAKQCFEQWKGSAGHYRNMMYPYYKGTATSVKLGRSDGTFSIYVAIQNFSFE' A
#
# COMPACT_ATOMS: atom_id res chain seq x y z
N MET A 1 -10.39 -2.70 -4.75
CA MET A 1 -10.57 -2.49 -3.30
C MET A 1 -10.39 -3.85 -2.65
N ASN A 2 -9.44 -4.03 -1.73
CA ASN A 2 -9.18 -5.33 -1.12
C ASN A 2 -10.07 -5.49 0.11
N VAL A 3 -10.96 -6.48 0.06
CA VAL A 3 -11.88 -6.84 1.15
C VAL A 3 -11.19 -7.83 2.08
N TYR A 4 -11.20 -7.55 3.39
CA TYR A 4 -10.51 -8.37 4.39
C TYR A 4 -11.49 -9.15 5.29
N PHE A 5 -11.31 -10.48 5.35
CA PHE A 5 -12.18 -11.40 6.11
C PHE A 5 -11.44 -12.17 7.24
N GLY A 6 -10.22 -11.77 7.62
CA GLY A 6 -9.41 -12.49 8.63
C GLY A 6 -9.42 -11.86 10.03
N ASN A 7 -8.43 -12.22 10.86
CA ASN A 7 -8.26 -11.67 12.21
C ASN A 7 -8.07 -10.13 12.18
N PRO A 8 -8.98 -9.34 12.79
CA PRO A 8 -8.91 -7.88 12.79
C PRO A 8 -7.64 -7.31 13.43
N TYR A 9 -7.01 -8.03 14.37
CA TYR A 9 -5.72 -7.61 14.96
C TYR A 9 -4.56 -7.71 13.98
N SER A 10 -4.67 -8.52 12.93
CA SER A 10 -3.62 -8.55 11.89
C SER A 10 -3.68 -7.32 10.97
N ILE A 11 -4.76 -6.54 11.03
CA ILE A 11 -4.89 -5.34 10.22
C ILE A 11 -4.03 -4.19 10.77
N VAL A 12 -3.71 -4.19 12.06
CA VAL A 12 -2.72 -3.26 12.65
C VAL A 12 -1.29 -3.79 12.53
N SER A 13 -1.08 -4.97 11.93
CA SER A 13 0.27 -5.46 11.68
C SER A 13 0.91 -4.65 10.55
N GLU A 14 1.93 -3.87 10.90
CA GLU A 14 2.74 -3.13 9.92
C GLU A 14 3.23 -4.02 8.78
N LYS A 15 3.63 -5.26 9.10
CA LYS A 15 4.09 -6.26 8.12
C LYS A 15 2.98 -6.68 7.15
N TYR A 16 1.77 -6.92 7.66
CA TYR A 16 0.63 -7.29 6.80
C TYR A 16 0.26 -6.13 5.88
N ILE A 17 0.15 -4.91 6.43
CA ILE A 17 -0.12 -3.69 5.67
C ILE A 17 0.94 -3.52 4.57
N ALA A 18 2.24 -3.54 4.93
CA ALA A 18 3.32 -3.36 3.97
C ALA A 18 3.28 -4.39 2.83
N LYS A 19 2.96 -5.66 3.13
CA LYS A 19 2.77 -6.69 2.11
C LYS A 19 1.62 -6.38 1.16
N GLN A 20 0.46 -5.99 1.70
CA GLN A 20 -0.70 -5.63 0.87
C GLN A 20 -0.38 -4.42 -0.04
N CYS A 21 0.31 -3.41 0.49
CA CYS A 21 0.78 -2.25 -0.27
C CYS A 21 1.69 -2.67 -1.43
N PHE A 22 2.72 -3.47 -1.14
CA PHE A 22 3.70 -3.92 -2.12
C PHE A 22 3.07 -4.75 -3.23
N GLU A 23 2.24 -5.75 -2.89
CA GLU A 23 1.60 -6.61 -3.88
C GLU A 23 0.62 -5.84 -4.77
N GLN A 24 -0.13 -4.87 -4.22
CA GLN A 24 -1.03 -4.02 -5.00
C GLN A 24 -0.26 -3.17 -6.02
N TRP A 25 0.87 -2.59 -5.62
CA TRP A 25 1.69 -1.78 -6.52
C TRP A 25 2.44 -2.63 -7.55
N LYS A 26 2.96 -3.79 -7.14
CA LYS A 26 3.61 -4.74 -8.03
C LYS A 26 2.67 -5.27 -9.12
N GLY A 27 1.41 -5.51 -8.78
CA GLY A 27 0.38 -5.98 -9.71
C GLY A 27 -0.10 -4.94 -10.73
N SER A 28 0.28 -3.65 -10.60
CA SER A 28 -0.11 -2.58 -11.52
C SER A 28 1.08 -2.11 -12.35
N ALA A 29 0.98 -2.21 -13.67
CA ALA A 29 2.09 -1.86 -14.58
C ALA A 29 2.58 -0.41 -14.45
N GLY A 30 1.68 0.54 -14.16
CA GLY A 30 2.06 1.94 -13.93
C GLY A 30 2.81 2.12 -12.61
N HIS A 31 2.28 1.53 -11.54
CA HIS A 31 2.89 1.60 -10.21
C HIS A 31 4.23 0.84 -10.16
N TYR A 32 4.32 -0.33 -10.78
CA TYR A 32 5.56 -1.10 -10.87
C TYR A 32 6.66 -0.32 -11.59
N ARG A 33 6.36 0.31 -12.74
CA ARG A 33 7.32 1.19 -13.43
C ARG A 33 7.77 2.35 -12.55
N ASN A 34 6.86 2.93 -11.78
CA ASN A 34 7.19 4.00 -10.84
C ASN A 34 8.12 3.51 -9.71
N MET A 35 7.89 2.31 -9.15
CA MET A 35 8.78 1.71 -8.14
C MET A 35 10.19 1.40 -8.65
N MET A 36 10.28 0.97 -9.92
CA MET A 36 11.56 0.59 -10.54
C MET A 36 12.29 1.79 -11.17
N TYR A 37 11.76 3.01 -11.04
CA TYR A 37 12.34 4.18 -11.68
C TYR A 37 13.68 4.53 -11.01
N PRO A 38 14.80 4.52 -11.76
CA PRO A 38 16.14 4.49 -11.18
C PRO A 38 16.54 5.79 -10.47
N TYR A 39 15.82 6.89 -10.71
CA TYR A 39 16.16 8.19 -10.14
C TYR A 39 15.46 8.48 -8.82
N TYR A 40 14.44 7.71 -8.43
CA TYR A 40 13.84 7.86 -7.11
C TYR A 40 14.78 7.33 -6.03
N LYS A 41 15.03 8.17 -5.02
CA LYS A 41 15.93 7.88 -3.91
C LYS A 41 15.17 7.54 -2.61
N GLY A 42 13.87 7.80 -2.57
CA GLY A 42 13.04 7.54 -1.42
C GLY A 42 11.60 7.18 -1.78
N THR A 43 10.93 6.59 -0.80
CA THR A 43 9.52 6.18 -0.86
C THR A 43 8.84 6.58 0.43
N ALA A 44 7.70 7.25 0.33
CA ALA A 44 6.80 7.53 1.44
C ALA A 44 5.51 6.76 1.22
N THR A 45 5.00 6.15 2.28
CA THR A 45 3.74 5.41 2.26
C THR A 45 2.81 5.94 3.34
N SER A 46 1.57 6.20 2.97
CA SER A 46 0.48 6.52 3.89
C SER A 46 -0.60 5.45 3.76
N VAL A 47 -1.09 4.98 4.90
CA VAL A 47 -2.10 3.93 4.98
C VAL A 47 -3.31 4.51 5.70
N LYS A 48 -4.46 4.46 5.05
CA LYS A 48 -5.74 4.82 5.64
C LYS A 48 -6.56 3.56 5.81
N LEU A 49 -6.96 3.32 7.04
CA LEU A 49 -7.83 2.23 7.44
C LEU A 49 -9.24 2.79 7.55
N GLY A 50 -10.20 2.20 6.84
CA GLY A 50 -11.57 2.66 6.84
C GLY A 50 -12.56 1.51 6.78
N ARG A 51 -13.78 1.76 7.26
CA ARG A 51 -14.92 0.84 7.09
C ARG A 51 -15.90 1.50 6.13
N SER A 52 -16.00 0.98 4.91
CA SER A 52 -17.11 1.27 4.01
C SER A 52 -18.12 0.14 4.17
N ASP A 53 -19.42 0.39 4.18
CA ASP A 53 -20.51 -0.61 4.04
C ASP A 53 -20.49 -1.89 4.91
N GLY A 54 -19.70 -1.93 5.99
CA GLY A 54 -19.52 -3.13 6.81
C GLY A 54 -18.23 -3.89 6.51
N THR A 55 -17.55 -3.52 5.44
CA THR A 55 -16.30 -4.05 4.95
C THR A 55 -15.11 -3.21 5.40
N PHE A 56 -14.11 -3.87 5.98
CA PHE A 56 -12.84 -3.22 6.26
C PHE A 56 -12.04 -3.02 4.96
N SER A 57 -11.61 -1.79 4.73
CA SER A 57 -10.86 -1.36 3.54
C SER A 57 -9.51 -0.76 3.94
N ILE A 58 -8.47 -1.18 3.24
CA ILE A 58 -7.11 -0.61 3.33
C ILE A 58 -6.89 0.25 2.10
N TYR A 59 -6.65 1.54 2.31
CA TYR A 59 -6.24 2.47 1.27
C TYR A 59 -4.77 2.80 1.45
N VAL A 60 -4.02 2.69 0.37
CA VAL A 60 -2.58 2.93 0.36
C VAL A 60 -2.27 4.03 -0.64
N ALA A 61 -1.59 5.08 -0.17
CA ALA A 61 -0.96 6.07 -1.02
C ALA A 61 0.55 5.89 -0.90
N ILE A 62 1.24 5.67 -2.03
CA ILE A 62 2.70 5.65 -2.08
C ILE A 62 3.15 6.80 -2.97
N GLN A 63 4.18 7.51 -2.51
CA GLN A 63 4.85 8.54 -3.27
C GLN A 63 6.34 8.22 -3.31
N ASN A 64 6.87 7.98 -4.51
CA ASN A 64 8.29 7.89 -4.74
C ASN A 64 8.83 9.28 -5.09
N PHE A 65 9.99 9.60 -4.55
CA PHE A 65 10.61 10.91 -4.70
C PHE A 65 12.12 10.81 -4.74
N SER A 66 12.72 11.89 -5.22
CA SER A 66 14.15 12.13 -5.18
C SER A 66 14.37 13.34 -4.29
N PHE A 67 15.43 13.29 -3.50
CA PHE A 67 15.95 14.46 -2.81
C PHE A 67 17.17 14.95 -3.59
N GLU A 68 17.25 16.26 -3.75
CA GLU A 68 18.44 16.97 -4.22
C GLU A 68 19.56 16.85 -3.20
#